data_AF-A0A1S8X8R8-F1
#
_entry.id   AF-A0A1S8X8R8-F1
#
_cell.length_a   1.000
_cell.length_b   1.000
_cell.length_c   1.000
_cell.angle_alpha   90.00
_cell.angle_beta   90.00
_cell.angle_gamma   90.00
#
_symmetry.space_group_name_H-M   'P 1'
#
loop_
_entity.id
_entity.type
_entity.pdbx_description
1 polymer ?
#
loop_
_entity_poly.entity_id
_entity_poly.type
_entity_poly.pdbx_seq_one_letter_code
_entity_poly.pdbx_strand_id
1 'polypeptide(L)'
;MEDHVIVFSLTELQETIYIQKLGVFMCSVWESRSVFWFIVLLSEINLVCIAVDRLRAIVFSTNYKQQERQSIVGYYSVTFVYASVIAVLPIFMVTYKHPVCIHRLETQGRMEAIAFAACYIWLIAGYLVPGIIMALCYVRVICALRSIMNKKSNTLDSINGRSQASTSAHHANSSHRSIVIPVVIMWTVFLITHAYYVVYNILTVHQIIYYQSNSIERRLSIFLTVVNSACNPMILLVSSPPLRKRMNQFLLSLIKHGKPIVEDQNMSLSHGSENAKRLSQVEHQG
;
A
#
# COMPACT_ATOMS: atom_id res chain seq x y z
N MET A 1 29.21 -12.09 -57.28
CA MET A 1 28.17 -11.04 -57.17
C MET A 1 26.89 -11.59 -56.57
N GLU A 2 26.54 -12.85 -56.83
CA GLU A 2 25.39 -13.55 -56.21
C GLU A 2 25.53 -13.75 -54.69
N ASP A 3 26.73 -14.01 -54.17
CA ASP A 3 26.93 -14.20 -52.71
C ASP A 3 26.63 -12.95 -51.88
N HIS A 4 26.88 -11.75 -52.43
CA HIS A 4 26.57 -10.48 -51.74
C HIS A 4 25.07 -10.18 -51.69
N VAL A 5 24.32 -10.63 -52.69
CA VAL A 5 22.85 -10.46 -52.74
C VAL A 5 22.18 -11.38 -51.71
N ILE A 6 22.66 -12.60 -51.56
CA ILE A 6 22.13 -13.58 -50.59
C ILE A 6 22.38 -13.11 -49.15
N VAL A 7 23.58 -12.60 -48.85
CA VAL A 7 23.90 -12.06 -47.52
C VAL A 7 23.03 -10.84 -47.20
N PHE A 8 22.80 -9.94 -48.16
CA PHE A 8 21.95 -8.76 -47.97
C PHE A 8 20.48 -9.13 -47.71
N SER A 9 19.93 -10.09 -48.46
CA SER A 9 18.56 -10.58 -48.23
C SER A 9 18.41 -11.35 -46.91
N LEU A 10 19.44 -12.07 -46.45
CA LEU A 10 19.43 -12.73 -45.14
C LEU A 10 19.48 -11.72 -43.99
N THR A 11 20.25 -10.62 -44.12
CA THR A 11 20.27 -9.55 -43.12
C THR A 11 18.93 -8.80 -43.03
N GLU A 12 18.27 -8.51 -44.16
CA GLU A 12 16.93 -7.88 -44.14
C GLU A 12 15.85 -8.81 -43.56
N LEU A 13 15.91 -10.11 -43.86
CA LEU A 13 15.03 -11.11 -43.26
C LEU A 13 15.24 -11.22 -41.75
N GLN A 14 16.50 -11.19 -41.30
CA GLN A 14 16.84 -11.28 -39.90
C GLN A 14 16.43 -10.02 -39.11
N GLU A 15 16.60 -8.82 -39.69
CA GLU A 15 16.08 -7.58 -39.12
C GLU A 15 14.54 -7.59 -39.04
N THR A 16 13.85 -8.05 -40.09
CA THR A 16 12.38 -8.12 -40.11
C THR A 16 11.85 -9.11 -39.06
N ILE A 17 12.47 -10.28 -38.92
CA ILE A 17 12.12 -11.26 -37.88
C ILE A 17 12.41 -10.70 -36.48
N TYR A 18 13.52 -9.97 -36.30
CA TYR A 18 13.87 -9.37 -35.01
C TYR A 18 12.87 -8.28 -34.62
N ILE A 19 12.50 -7.40 -35.56
CA ILE A 19 11.48 -6.35 -35.36
C ILE A 19 10.12 -6.98 -35.05
N GLN A 20 9.76 -8.09 -35.71
CA GLN A 20 8.52 -8.79 -35.44
C GLN A 20 8.51 -9.43 -34.04
N LYS A 21 9.59 -10.10 -33.64
CA LYS A 21 9.71 -10.69 -32.30
C LYS A 21 9.72 -9.63 -31.19
N LEU A 22 10.44 -8.52 -31.41
CA LEU A 22 10.45 -7.38 -30.51
C LEU A 22 9.07 -6.73 -30.42
N GLY A 23 8.36 -6.60 -31.56
CA GLY A 23 6.99 -6.10 -31.61
C GLY A 23 6.01 -6.97 -30.84
N VAL A 24 6.11 -8.30 -30.97
CA VAL A 24 5.33 -9.26 -30.16
C VAL A 24 5.66 -9.10 -28.68
N PHE A 25 6.94 -9.05 -28.31
CA PHE A 25 7.34 -8.90 -26.90
C PHE A 25 6.83 -7.59 -26.28
N MET A 26 7.03 -6.46 -26.96
CA MET A 26 6.56 -5.16 -26.49
C MET A 26 5.02 -5.11 -26.41
N CYS A 27 4.31 -5.65 -27.40
CA CYS A 27 2.85 -5.77 -27.38
C CYS A 27 2.37 -6.65 -26.22
N SER A 28 3.05 -7.78 -25.96
CA SER A 28 2.73 -8.72 -24.89
C SER A 28 3.05 -8.21 -23.50
N VAL A 29 4.10 -7.42 -23.29
CA VAL A 29 4.55 -6.99 -21.95
C VAL A 29 4.09 -5.58 -21.61
N TRP A 30 4.15 -4.67 -22.57
CA TRP A 30 3.87 -3.25 -22.37
C TRP A 30 2.39 -2.94 -22.59
N GLU A 31 1.83 -3.31 -23.75
CA GLU A 31 0.45 -2.97 -24.09
C GLU A 31 -0.58 -3.75 -23.26
N SER A 32 -0.26 -5.00 -22.91
CA SER A 32 -1.02 -5.79 -21.94
C SER A 32 -1.04 -5.18 -20.53
N ARG A 33 -0.08 -4.29 -20.23
CA ARG A 33 0.16 -3.71 -18.90
C ARG A 33 0.45 -4.78 -17.84
N SER A 34 1.02 -5.93 -18.22
CA SER A 34 1.34 -7.00 -17.28
C SER A 34 2.30 -6.56 -16.18
N VAL A 35 3.32 -5.74 -16.49
CA VAL A 35 4.25 -5.20 -15.47
C VAL A 35 3.53 -4.29 -14.49
N PHE A 36 2.61 -3.44 -14.98
CA PHE A 36 1.80 -2.58 -14.13
C PHE A 36 0.95 -3.41 -13.16
N TRP A 37 0.23 -4.40 -13.69
CA TRP A 37 -0.60 -5.30 -12.89
C TRP A 37 0.19 -6.13 -11.89
N PHE A 38 1.40 -6.56 -12.24
CA PHE A 38 2.32 -7.22 -11.32
C PHE A 38 2.64 -6.35 -10.10
N ILE A 39 3.00 -5.09 -10.33
CA ILE A 39 3.32 -4.14 -9.24
C ILE A 39 2.07 -3.87 -8.38
N VAL A 40 0.91 -3.72 -8.99
CA VAL A 40 -0.36 -3.55 -8.28
C VAL A 40 -0.65 -4.75 -7.38
N LEU A 41 -0.53 -5.98 -7.88
CA LEU A 41 -0.75 -7.19 -7.09
C LEU A 41 0.26 -7.33 -5.94
N LEU A 42 1.53 -6.99 -6.15
CA LEU A 42 2.51 -6.94 -5.06
C LEU A 42 2.11 -5.94 -3.97
N SER A 43 1.63 -4.77 -4.38
CA SER A 43 1.10 -3.71 -3.51
C SER A 43 -0.11 -4.21 -2.69
N GLU A 44 -1.05 -4.90 -3.33
CA GLU A 44 -2.23 -5.47 -2.67
C GLU A 44 -1.88 -6.57 -1.68
N ILE A 45 -1.04 -7.52 -2.06
CA ILE A 45 -0.66 -8.63 -1.18
C ILE A 45 0.18 -8.12 -0.01
N ASN A 46 0.96 -7.04 -0.18
CA ASN A 46 1.61 -6.36 0.94
C ASN A 46 0.59 -5.85 1.98
N LEU A 47 -0.57 -5.36 1.56
CA LEU A 47 -1.65 -4.96 2.48
C LEU A 47 -2.22 -6.15 3.25
N VAL A 48 -2.44 -7.26 2.55
CA VAL A 48 -2.86 -8.53 3.17
C VAL A 48 -1.83 -8.99 4.19
N CYS A 49 -0.53 -8.93 3.85
CA CYS A 49 0.55 -9.29 4.76
C CYS A 49 0.57 -8.41 6.01
N ILE A 50 0.36 -7.09 5.88
CA ILE A 50 0.23 -6.18 7.03
C ILE A 50 -0.98 -6.57 7.90
N ALA A 51 -2.12 -6.92 7.30
CA ALA A 51 -3.30 -7.36 8.03
C ALA A 51 -3.04 -8.64 8.84
N VAL A 52 -2.36 -9.62 8.22
CA VAL A 52 -1.98 -10.89 8.85
C VAL A 52 -0.94 -10.68 9.95
N ASP A 53 0.06 -9.82 9.73
CA ASP A 53 1.03 -9.44 10.76
C ASP A 53 0.35 -8.88 12.00
N ARG A 54 -0.61 -7.96 11.81
CA ARG A 54 -1.38 -7.37 12.91
C ARG A 54 -2.24 -8.40 13.63
N LEU A 55 -2.85 -9.32 12.90
CA LEU A 55 -3.58 -10.44 13.51
C LEU A 55 -2.65 -11.31 14.36
N ARG A 56 -1.47 -11.67 13.83
CA ARG A 56 -0.49 -12.50 14.52
C ARG A 56 0.04 -11.83 15.77
N ALA A 57 0.38 -10.55 15.71
CA ALA A 57 0.89 -9.77 16.84
C ALA A 57 -0.12 -9.66 17.99
N ILE A 58 -1.42 -9.53 17.68
CA ILE A 58 -2.48 -9.32 18.68
C ILE A 58 -3.00 -10.65 19.25
N VAL A 59 -3.18 -11.67 18.40
CA VAL A 59 -3.82 -12.94 18.81
C VAL A 59 -2.81 -14.00 19.23
N PHE A 60 -1.64 -14.05 18.59
CA PHE A 60 -0.66 -15.15 18.74
C PHE A 60 0.69 -14.69 19.29
N SER A 61 0.69 -13.72 20.21
CA SER A 61 1.89 -13.12 20.83
C SER A 61 2.93 -14.15 21.32
N THR A 62 2.49 -15.32 21.81
CA THR A 62 3.36 -16.35 22.39
C THR A 62 4.19 -17.13 21.36
N ASN A 63 3.65 -17.38 20.16
CA ASN A 63 4.31 -18.17 19.09
C ASN A 63 5.00 -17.27 18.03
N TYR A 64 5.04 -15.96 18.26
CA TYR A 64 5.52 -14.99 17.29
C TYR A 64 7.05 -15.02 17.13
N LYS A 65 7.81 -15.11 18.24
CA LYS A 65 9.27 -14.88 18.26
C LYS A 65 10.12 -16.02 17.70
N GLN A 66 9.65 -17.27 17.76
CA GLN A 66 10.51 -18.43 17.47
C GLN A 66 10.56 -18.83 15.98
N GLN A 67 9.69 -18.27 15.14
CA GLN A 67 9.55 -18.68 13.73
C GLN A 67 9.44 -17.48 12.76
N GLU A 68 9.91 -16.30 13.17
CA GLU A 68 9.73 -15.05 12.42
C GLU A 68 10.45 -15.06 11.06
N ARG A 69 11.73 -15.48 11.02
CA ARG A 69 12.56 -15.36 9.80
C ARG A 69 12.14 -16.31 8.68
N GLN A 70 11.81 -17.56 9.00
CA GLN A 70 11.39 -18.54 7.98
C GLN A 70 10.01 -18.22 7.42
N SER A 71 9.07 -17.78 8.27
CA SER A 71 7.73 -17.39 7.81
C SER A 71 7.79 -16.16 6.89
N ILE A 72 8.65 -15.17 7.16
CA ILE A 72 8.79 -13.97 6.32
C ILE A 72 9.26 -14.33 4.90
N VAL A 73 10.31 -15.15 4.77
CA VAL A 73 10.82 -15.58 3.46
C VAL A 73 9.76 -16.36 2.67
N GLY A 74 9.03 -17.25 3.36
CA GLY A 74 7.91 -17.98 2.77
C GLY A 74 6.81 -17.04 2.26
N TYR A 75 6.39 -16.06 3.06
CA TYR A 75 5.36 -15.09 2.65
C TYR A 75 5.77 -14.29 1.42
N TYR A 76 6.99 -13.72 1.39
CA TYR A 76 7.44 -12.97 0.21
C TYR A 76 7.59 -13.83 -1.04
N SER A 77 8.05 -15.08 -0.89
CA SER A 77 8.16 -16.01 -2.01
C SER A 77 6.80 -16.37 -2.59
N VAL A 78 5.82 -16.69 -1.74
CA VAL A 78 4.44 -16.98 -2.16
C VAL A 78 3.80 -15.75 -2.82
N THR A 79 3.98 -14.56 -2.23
CA THR A 79 3.49 -13.29 -2.79
C THR A 79 4.04 -13.04 -4.18
N PHE A 80 5.34 -13.24 -4.38
CA PHE A 80 5.99 -13.04 -5.68
C PHE A 80 5.46 -14.00 -6.74
N VAL A 81 5.36 -15.30 -6.40
CA VAL A 81 4.82 -16.31 -7.31
C VAL A 81 3.36 -16.01 -7.63
N TYR A 82 2.55 -15.69 -6.63
CA TYR A 82 1.15 -15.33 -6.80
C TYR A 82 0.97 -14.13 -7.75
N ALA A 83 1.67 -13.03 -7.48
CA ALA A 83 1.60 -11.83 -8.31
C ALA A 83 2.06 -12.11 -9.75
N SER A 84 3.11 -12.91 -9.93
CA SER A 84 3.62 -13.29 -11.25
C SER A 84 2.60 -14.10 -12.05
N VAL A 85 1.98 -15.11 -11.43
CA VAL A 85 1.00 -15.98 -12.09
C VAL A 85 -0.22 -15.18 -12.57
N ILE A 86 -0.75 -14.29 -11.74
CA ILE A 86 -1.93 -13.51 -12.09
C ILE A 86 -1.58 -12.39 -13.10
N ALA A 87 -0.41 -11.78 -12.99
CA ALA A 87 0.04 -10.72 -13.91
C ALA A 87 0.38 -11.22 -15.33
N VAL A 88 0.51 -12.52 -15.54
CA VAL A 88 0.67 -13.12 -16.88
C VAL A 88 -0.66 -13.15 -17.64
N LEU A 89 -1.82 -13.12 -16.96
CA LEU A 89 -3.13 -13.21 -17.61
C LEU A 89 -3.42 -12.12 -18.66
N PRO A 90 -3.09 -10.84 -18.43
CA PRO A 90 -3.27 -9.77 -19.43
C PRO A 90 -2.45 -9.99 -20.71
N ILE A 91 -1.35 -10.75 -20.68
CA ILE A 91 -0.55 -11.06 -21.88
C ILE A 91 -1.39 -11.78 -22.93
N PHE A 92 -2.24 -12.70 -22.48
CA PHE A 92 -3.10 -13.49 -23.38
C PHE A 92 -4.25 -12.68 -23.97
N MET A 93 -4.55 -11.49 -23.42
CA MET A 93 -5.62 -10.60 -23.90
C MET A 93 -5.25 -9.75 -25.11
N VAL A 94 -3.98 -9.83 -25.52
CA VAL A 94 -3.43 -8.98 -26.56
C VAL A 94 -2.92 -9.85 -27.70
N THR A 95 -3.13 -9.40 -28.93
CA THR A 95 -2.60 -10.05 -30.13
C THR A 95 -1.87 -9.03 -30.99
N TYR A 96 -0.64 -9.39 -31.38
CA TYR A 96 0.12 -8.59 -32.32
C TYR A 96 -0.32 -8.88 -33.75
N LYS A 97 -0.82 -7.86 -34.45
CA LYS A 97 -1.11 -7.89 -35.89
C LYS A 97 -0.35 -6.75 -36.55
N HIS A 98 0.86 -7.05 -37.03
CA HIS A 98 1.79 -6.06 -37.59
C HIS A 98 1.08 -5.04 -38.51
N PRO A 99 1.24 -3.72 -38.30
CA PRO A 99 2.12 -3.05 -37.33
C PRO A 99 1.47 -2.75 -35.97
N VAL A 100 0.22 -3.16 -35.74
CA VAL A 100 -0.57 -2.75 -34.57
C VAL A 100 -0.72 -3.86 -33.52
N CYS A 101 -0.88 -3.43 -32.28
CA CYS A 101 -1.18 -4.30 -31.15
C CYS A 101 -2.67 -4.17 -30.84
N ILE A 102 -3.44 -5.26 -30.96
CA ILE A 102 -4.89 -5.21 -30.83
C ILE A 102 -5.34 -6.03 -29.62
N HIS A 103 -6.23 -5.44 -28.82
CA HIS A 103 -6.89 -6.16 -27.74
C HIS A 103 -7.92 -7.14 -28.33
N ARG A 104 -7.90 -8.40 -27.89
CA ARG A 104 -8.81 -9.44 -28.39
C ARG A 104 -10.29 -9.08 -28.21
N LEU A 105 -10.62 -8.26 -27.21
CA LEU A 105 -11.97 -7.74 -26.97
C LEU A 105 -12.45 -6.73 -28.03
N GLU A 106 -11.53 -6.10 -28.77
CA GLU A 106 -11.86 -5.05 -29.76
C GLU A 106 -12.16 -5.64 -31.14
N THR A 107 -11.64 -6.84 -31.45
CA THR A 107 -11.65 -7.36 -32.84
C THR A 107 -12.75 -8.41 -33.12
N GLN A 108 -13.48 -8.90 -32.13
CA GLN A 108 -14.50 -9.92 -32.33
C GLN A 108 -15.61 -9.80 -31.28
N GLY A 109 -16.84 -9.47 -31.70
CA GLY A 109 -18.04 -9.50 -30.87
C GLY A 109 -18.49 -10.91 -30.44
N ARG A 110 -17.58 -11.90 -30.50
CA ARG A 110 -17.82 -13.27 -30.10
C ARG A 110 -16.88 -13.59 -28.95
N MET A 111 -17.48 -13.88 -27.81
CA MET A 111 -16.84 -14.14 -26.52
C MET A 111 -15.72 -15.18 -26.64
N GLU A 112 -14.47 -14.74 -26.70
CA GLU A 112 -13.32 -15.62 -26.51
C GLU A 112 -13.40 -16.11 -25.06
N ALA A 113 -13.59 -17.43 -24.84
CA ALA A 113 -13.71 -18.01 -23.50
C ALA A 113 -12.52 -17.65 -22.58
N ILE A 114 -11.38 -17.35 -23.17
CA ILE A 114 -10.17 -16.86 -22.50
C ILE A 114 -10.41 -15.48 -21.85
N ALA A 115 -11.11 -14.57 -22.52
CA ALA A 115 -11.48 -13.25 -22.00
C ALA A 115 -12.37 -13.34 -20.75
N PHE A 116 -13.37 -14.22 -20.81
CA PHE A 116 -14.21 -14.56 -19.67
C PHE A 116 -13.38 -15.12 -18.52
N ALA A 117 -12.61 -16.17 -18.80
CA ALA A 117 -11.81 -16.84 -17.79
C ALA A 117 -10.89 -15.87 -17.07
N ALA A 118 -10.12 -15.03 -17.79
CA ALA A 118 -9.20 -14.12 -17.11
C ALA A 118 -9.91 -13.01 -16.35
N CYS A 119 -11.05 -12.51 -16.82
CA CYS A 119 -11.85 -11.52 -16.07
C CYS A 119 -12.35 -12.09 -14.75
N TYR A 120 -12.89 -13.32 -14.76
CA TYR A 120 -13.35 -13.98 -13.53
C TYR A 120 -12.20 -14.40 -12.62
N ILE A 121 -11.08 -14.87 -13.18
CA ILE A 121 -9.87 -15.13 -12.40
C ILE A 121 -9.39 -13.84 -11.74
N TRP A 122 -9.40 -12.71 -12.45
CA TRP A 122 -9.03 -11.41 -11.88
C TRP A 122 -9.99 -10.95 -10.79
N LEU A 123 -11.30 -11.10 -10.98
CA LEU A 123 -12.31 -10.83 -9.96
C LEU A 123 -12.04 -11.64 -8.67
N ILE A 124 -11.75 -12.93 -8.82
CA ILE A 124 -11.57 -13.81 -7.67
C ILE A 124 -10.21 -13.57 -7.02
N ALA A 125 -9.12 -13.68 -7.78
CA ALA A 125 -7.76 -13.61 -7.29
C ALA A 125 -7.29 -12.17 -7.00
N GLY A 126 -7.62 -11.21 -7.85
CA GLY A 126 -7.22 -9.81 -7.68
C GLY A 126 -8.10 -9.00 -6.74
N TYR A 127 -9.34 -9.43 -6.47
CA TYR A 127 -10.29 -8.61 -5.69
C TYR A 127 -10.92 -9.34 -4.50
N LEU A 128 -11.62 -10.46 -4.74
CA LEU A 128 -12.36 -11.14 -3.67
C LEU A 128 -11.45 -11.79 -2.63
N VAL A 129 -10.45 -12.56 -3.05
CA VAL A 129 -9.51 -13.24 -2.15
C VAL A 129 -8.77 -12.26 -1.23
N PRO A 130 -8.05 -11.23 -1.75
CA PRO A 130 -7.37 -10.26 -0.88
C PRO A 130 -8.36 -9.48 -0.01
N GLY A 131 -9.52 -9.09 -0.55
CA GLY A 131 -10.57 -8.39 0.19
C GLY A 131 -11.13 -9.19 1.38
N ILE A 132 -11.44 -10.47 1.17
CA ILE A 132 -11.97 -11.38 2.19
C ILE A 132 -10.93 -11.67 3.26
N ILE A 133 -9.69 -11.98 2.88
CA ILE A 133 -8.62 -12.25 3.85
C ILE A 133 -8.39 -11.03 4.75
N MET A 134 -8.33 -9.83 4.18
CA MET A 134 -8.23 -8.59 4.96
C MET A 134 -9.43 -8.40 5.91
N ALA A 135 -10.65 -8.58 5.40
CA ALA A 135 -11.87 -8.45 6.21
C ALA A 135 -11.85 -9.39 7.42
N LEU A 136 -11.52 -10.67 7.19
CA LEU A 136 -11.42 -11.67 8.26
C LEU A 136 -10.35 -11.30 9.28
N CYS A 137 -9.18 -10.84 8.83
CA CYS A 137 -8.11 -10.40 9.72
C CYS A 137 -8.57 -9.23 10.60
N TYR A 138 -9.19 -8.20 10.03
CA TYR A 138 -9.63 -7.03 10.79
C TYR A 138 -10.78 -7.33 11.75
N VAL A 139 -11.77 -8.13 11.33
CA VAL A 139 -12.86 -8.58 12.21
C VAL A 139 -12.28 -9.33 13.41
N ARG A 140 -11.36 -10.29 13.17
CA ARG A 140 -10.70 -11.05 14.24
C ARG A 140 -9.88 -10.17 15.17
N VAL A 141 -9.13 -9.20 14.63
CA VAL A 141 -8.38 -8.22 15.43
C VAL A 141 -9.32 -7.40 16.31
N ILE A 142 -10.41 -6.87 15.75
CA ILE A 142 -11.39 -6.07 16.51
C ILE A 142 -12.05 -6.91 17.61
N CYS A 143 -12.45 -8.15 17.30
CA CYS A 143 -13.03 -9.07 18.28
C CYS A 143 -12.03 -9.41 19.39
N ALA A 144 -10.77 -9.69 19.06
CA ALA A 144 -9.73 -9.98 20.04
C ALA A 144 -9.48 -8.79 20.96
N LEU A 145 -9.37 -7.58 20.40
CA LEU A 145 -9.21 -6.34 21.18
C LEU A 145 -10.39 -6.10 22.13
N ARG A 146 -11.64 -6.30 21.66
CA ARG A 146 -12.83 -6.19 22.51
C ARG A 146 -12.82 -7.23 23.64
N SER A 147 -12.43 -8.48 23.35
CA SER A 147 -12.34 -9.53 24.37
C SER A 147 -11.31 -9.20 25.45
N ILE A 148 -10.12 -8.71 25.06
CA ILE A 148 -9.08 -8.28 26.00
C ILE A 148 -9.57 -7.12 26.88
N MET A 149 -10.26 -6.14 26.29
CA MET A 149 -10.83 -5.01 27.03
C MET A 149 -11.87 -5.46 28.07
N ASN A 150 -12.80 -6.34 27.68
CA ASN A 150 -13.85 -6.82 28.57
C ASN A 150 -13.27 -7.64 29.73
N LYS A 151 -12.27 -8.49 29.47
CA LYS A 151 -11.56 -9.24 30.52
C LYS A 151 -10.86 -8.31 31.51
N LYS A 152 -10.17 -7.27 31.01
CA LYS A 152 -9.47 -6.30 31.86
C LYS A 152 -10.42 -5.47 32.74
N SER A 153 -11.60 -5.11 32.23
CA SER A 153 -12.64 -4.41 33.01
C SER A 153 -13.13 -5.26 34.18
N ASN A 154 -13.51 -6.51 33.91
CA ASN A 154 -14.06 -7.41 34.92
C ASN A 154 -13.04 -7.75 36.04
N THR A 155 -11.75 -7.83 35.71
CA THR A 155 -10.69 -8.06 36.71
C THR A 155 -10.43 -6.81 37.57
N LEU A 156 -10.57 -5.60 37.01
CA LEU A 156 -10.40 -4.35 37.74
C LEU A 156 -11.58 -4.04 38.68
N ASP A 157 -12.82 -4.32 38.24
CA ASP A 157 -14.02 -4.17 39.06
C ASP A 157 -14.06 -5.17 40.24
N SER A 158 -13.38 -6.31 40.11
CA SER A 158 -13.26 -7.31 41.19
C SER A 158 -12.16 -6.98 42.22
N ILE A 159 -11.20 -6.11 41.90
CA ILE A 159 -10.02 -5.87 42.74
C ILE A 159 -10.04 -4.51 43.45
N ASN A 160 -10.72 -3.49 42.91
CA ASN A 160 -10.75 -2.16 43.56
C ASN A 160 -12.14 -1.52 43.49
N GLY A 161 -12.87 -1.56 44.61
CA GLY A 161 -13.77 -0.47 44.94
C GLY A 161 -12.96 0.82 45.10
N ARG A 162 -13.43 1.90 44.46
CA ARG A 162 -13.00 3.31 44.62
C ARG A 162 -11.84 3.79 43.72
N SER A 163 -12.26 4.45 42.62
CA SER A 163 -11.80 5.77 42.20
C SER A 163 -10.29 6.03 41.98
N GLN A 164 -9.61 5.32 41.06
CA GLN A 164 -8.39 5.88 40.41
C GLN A 164 -7.92 5.17 39.12
N ALA A 165 -8.76 4.39 38.43
CA ALA A 165 -8.32 3.57 37.28
C ALA A 165 -8.64 4.15 35.87
N SER A 166 -9.24 5.34 35.77
CA SER A 166 -9.79 5.85 34.52
C SER A 166 -8.76 6.43 33.53
N THR A 167 -7.56 6.82 33.96
CA THR A 167 -6.55 7.44 33.07
C THR A 167 -5.62 6.43 32.40
N SER A 168 -5.26 5.32 33.07
CA SER A 168 -4.32 4.33 32.53
C SER A 168 -4.98 3.34 31.55
N ALA A 169 -6.27 3.03 31.72
CA ALA A 169 -7.02 2.19 30.78
C ALA A 169 -7.26 2.93 29.45
N HIS A 170 -7.49 4.24 29.49
CA HIS A 170 -7.64 5.08 28.30
C HIS A 170 -6.37 5.14 27.43
N HIS A 171 -5.19 5.20 28.05
CA HIS A 171 -3.92 5.28 27.31
C HIS A 171 -3.55 3.99 26.55
N ALA A 172 -3.82 2.82 27.12
CA ALA A 172 -3.61 1.55 26.41
C ALA A 172 -4.63 1.34 25.27
N ASN A 173 -5.88 1.76 25.49
CA ASN A 173 -6.97 1.65 24.50
C ASN A 173 -6.77 2.58 23.29
N SER A 174 -6.17 3.76 23.50
CA SER A 174 -5.81 4.72 22.45
C SER A 174 -4.77 4.14 21.48
N SER A 175 -3.75 3.47 22.00
CA SER A 175 -2.62 2.98 21.19
C SER A 175 -3.05 1.94 20.14
N HIS A 176 -3.85 0.94 20.53
CA HIS A 176 -4.29 -0.12 19.61
C HIS A 176 -5.38 0.36 18.63
N ARG A 177 -6.32 1.21 19.07
CA ARG A 177 -7.33 1.79 18.16
C ARG A 177 -6.72 2.69 17.10
N SER A 178 -5.67 3.43 17.46
CA SER A 178 -4.94 4.33 16.56
C SER A 178 -4.24 3.61 15.39
N ILE A 179 -4.00 2.30 15.51
CA ILE A 179 -3.40 1.47 14.44
C ILE A 179 -4.47 0.80 13.57
N VAL A 180 -5.61 0.41 14.15
CA VAL A 180 -6.68 -0.32 13.44
C VAL A 180 -7.50 0.60 12.53
N ILE A 181 -7.84 1.82 12.97
CA ILE A 181 -8.68 2.76 12.22
C ILE A 181 -8.10 3.06 10.82
N PRO A 182 -6.82 3.41 10.66
CA PRO A 182 -6.26 3.80 9.37
C PRO A 182 -6.16 2.61 8.41
N VAL A 183 -5.93 1.42 8.96
CA VAL A 183 -5.87 0.17 8.21
C VAL A 183 -7.26 -0.23 7.69
N VAL A 184 -8.33 -0.03 8.47
CA VAL A 184 -9.72 -0.23 8.02
C VAL A 184 -10.11 0.79 6.94
N ILE A 185 -9.75 2.07 7.12
CA ILE A 185 -9.99 3.12 6.11
C ILE A 185 -9.35 2.72 4.78
N MET A 186 -8.11 2.24 4.83
CA MET A 186 -7.36 1.86 3.63
C MET A 186 -7.90 0.61 2.95
N TRP A 187 -8.38 -0.36 3.73
CA TRP A 187 -9.13 -1.50 3.19
C TRP A 187 -10.42 -1.06 2.47
N THR A 188 -11.16 -0.12 3.04
CA THR A 188 -12.34 0.44 2.38
C THR A 188 -11.98 1.17 1.08
N VAL A 189 -10.89 1.94 1.07
CA VAL A 189 -10.39 2.61 -0.13
C VAL A 189 -9.98 1.59 -1.19
N PHE A 190 -9.27 0.51 -0.81
CA PHE A 190 -8.95 -0.60 -1.70
C PHE A 190 -10.21 -1.21 -2.33
N LEU A 191 -11.23 -1.53 -1.53
CA LEU A 191 -12.47 -2.11 -2.04
C LEU A 191 -13.16 -1.19 -3.04
N ILE A 192 -13.32 0.09 -2.72
CA ILE A 192 -14.02 1.04 -3.57
C ILE A 192 -13.25 1.27 -4.88
N THR A 193 -11.93 1.48 -4.80
CA THR A 193 -11.10 1.78 -5.97
C THR A 193 -11.00 0.58 -6.91
N HIS A 194 -10.83 -0.63 -6.39
CA HIS A 194 -10.74 -1.84 -7.20
C HIS A 194 -12.11 -2.33 -7.71
N ALA A 195 -13.20 -2.06 -6.97
CA ALA A 195 -14.55 -2.39 -7.43
C ALA A 195 -14.87 -1.72 -8.77
N TYR A 196 -14.46 -0.47 -8.97
CA TYR A 196 -14.69 0.23 -10.23
C TYR A 196 -14.04 -0.48 -11.42
N TYR A 197 -12.77 -0.92 -11.28
CA TYR A 197 -12.08 -1.69 -12.31
C TYR A 197 -12.79 -3.02 -12.58
N VAL A 198 -13.12 -3.77 -11.53
CA VAL A 198 -13.74 -5.09 -11.65
C VAL A 198 -15.11 -5.01 -12.33
N VAL A 199 -15.97 -4.08 -11.89
CA VAL A 199 -17.30 -3.86 -12.48
C VAL A 199 -17.18 -3.48 -13.95
N TYR A 200 -16.26 -2.58 -14.30
CA TYR A 200 -16.02 -2.20 -15.68
C TYR A 200 -15.62 -3.40 -16.56
N ASN A 201 -14.70 -4.25 -16.10
CA ASN A 201 -14.29 -5.44 -16.86
C ASN A 201 -15.44 -6.44 -17.03
N ILE A 202 -16.26 -6.66 -15.99
CA ILE A 202 -17.44 -7.53 -16.09
C ILE A 202 -18.42 -6.98 -17.12
N LEU A 203 -18.76 -5.69 -17.04
CA LEU A 203 -19.68 -5.06 -17.99
C LEU A 203 -19.18 -5.12 -19.44
N THR A 204 -17.87 -4.97 -19.61
CA THR A 204 -17.20 -5.07 -20.92
C THR A 204 -17.27 -6.51 -21.45
N VAL A 205 -16.93 -7.50 -20.62
CA VAL A 205 -16.93 -8.91 -21.01
C VAL A 205 -18.34 -9.39 -21.34
N HIS A 206 -19.37 -8.88 -20.66
CA HIS A 206 -20.79 -9.13 -20.96
C HIS A 206 -21.35 -8.32 -22.14
N GLN A 207 -20.53 -7.54 -22.85
CA GLN A 207 -20.93 -6.71 -23.99
C GLN A 207 -22.03 -5.67 -23.67
N ILE A 208 -22.18 -5.30 -22.40
CA ILE A 208 -23.11 -4.23 -21.98
C ILE A 208 -22.50 -2.86 -22.32
N ILE A 209 -21.17 -2.76 -22.23
CA ILE A 209 -20.38 -1.59 -22.60
C ILE A 209 -19.39 -1.99 -23.67
N TYR A 210 -19.29 -1.19 -24.75
CA TYR A 210 -18.32 -1.42 -25.81
C TYR A 210 -16.90 -1.18 -25.30
N TYR A 211 -16.02 -2.14 -25.54
CA TYR A 211 -14.61 -2.00 -25.19
C TYR A 211 -13.96 -0.94 -26.08
N GLN A 212 -13.43 0.11 -25.47
CA GLN A 212 -12.59 1.10 -26.15
C GLN A 212 -11.23 1.15 -25.47
N SER A 213 -10.17 0.81 -26.21
CA SER A 213 -8.79 0.79 -25.69
C SER A 213 -8.36 2.13 -25.09
N ASN A 214 -8.90 3.24 -25.60
CA ASN A 214 -8.61 4.62 -25.19
C ASN A 214 -9.70 5.30 -24.34
N SER A 215 -10.65 4.54 -23.79
CA SER A 215 -11.77 5.11 -23.02
C SER A 215 -11.31 5.84 -21.75
N ILE A 216 -12.07 6.87 -21.36
CA ILE A 216 -11.81 7.64 -20.13
C ILE A 216 -12.08 6.80 -18.88
N GLU A 217 -13.06 5.91 -18.94
CA GLU A 217 -13.44 4.97 -17.89
C GLU A 217 -12.26 4.04 -17.54
N ARG A 218 -11.61 3.46 -18.56
CA ARG A 218 -10.43 2.60 -18.35
C ARG A 218 -9.27 3.37 -17.70
N ARG A 219 -9.05 4.63 -18.12
CA ARG A 219 -8.00 5.49 -17.54
C ARG A 219 -8.32 5.85 -16.08
N LEU A 220 -9.59 6.11 -15.78
CA LEU A 220 -10.05 6.40 -14.42
C LEU A 220 -9.85 5.20 -13.49
N SER A 221 -10.15 3.97 -13.95
CA SER A 221 -9.91 2.77 -13.14
C SER A 221 -8.43 2.58 -12.79
N ILE A 222 -7.55 2.80 -13.77
CA ILE A 222 -6.10 2.68 -13.59
C ILE A 222 -5.60 3.77 -12.64
N PHE A 223 -6.07 5.00 -12.81
CA PHE A 223 -5.75 6.11 -11.92
C PHE A 223 -6.14 5.82 -10.47
N LEU A 224 -7.37 5.34 -10.23
CA LEU A 224 -7.83 4.96 -8.89
C LEU A 224 -6.96 3.86 -8.26
N THR A 225 -6.54 2.88 -9.07
CA THR A 225 -5.65 1.79 -8.64
C THR A 225 -4.25 2.31 -8.27
N VAL A 226 -3.72 3.26 -9.03
CA VAL A 226 -2.44 3.92 -8.75
C VAL A 226 -2.52 4.73 -7.45
N VAL A 227 -3.59 5.50 -7.25
CA VAL A 227 -3.82 6.26 -6.02
C VAL A 227 -3.86 5.33 -4.82
N ASN A 228 -4.57 4.19 -4.92
CA ASN A 228 -4.61 3.18 -3.88
C ASN A 228 -3.20 2.66 -3.52
N SER A 229 -2.39 2.34 -4.54
CA SER A 229 -1.00 1.89 -4.32
C SER A 229 -0.09 2.98 -3.73
N ALA A 230 -0.31 4.24 -4.10
CA ALA A 230 0.40 5.40 -3.54
C ALA A 230 0.04 5.68 -2.08
N CYS A 231 -1.10 5.16 -1.59
CA CYS A 231 -1.48 5.23 -0.18
C CYS A 231 -0.73 4.21 0.69
N ASN A 232 -0.07 3.18 0.14
CA ASN A 232 0.63 2.15 0.93
C ASN A 232 1.75 2.66 1.84
N PRO A 233 2.62 3.60 1.42
CA PRO A 233 3.60 4.21 2.32
C PRO A 233 2.93 4.88 3.54
N MET A 234 1.76 5.51 3.35
CA MET A 234 1.00 6.11 4.46
C MET A 234 0.52 5.03 5.44
N ILE A 235 0.20 3.84 4.96
CA ILE A 235 -0.21 2.70 5.79
C ILE A 235 0.95 2.24 6.67
N LEU A 236 2.16 2.13 6.11
CA LEU A 236 3.34 1.76 6.88
C LEU A 236 3.66 2.79 7.97
N LEU A 237 3.54 4.07 7.64
CA LEU A 237 3.76 5.19 8.56
C LEU A 237 2.76 5.18 9.71
N VAL A 238 1.48 4.96 9.41
CA VAL A 238 0.42 5.02 10.41
C VAL A 238 0.30 3.74 11.24
N SER A 239 0.57 2.59 10.63
CA SER A 239 0.46 1.27 11.26
C SER A 239 1.56 1.01 12.29
N SER A 240 2.71 1.67 12.20
CA SER A 240 3.88 1.40 13.05
C SER A 240 4.09 2.48 14.13
N PRO A 241 3.76 2.23 15.41
CA PRO A 241 3.98 3.16 16.52
C PRO A 241 5.41 3.74 16.63
N PRO A 242 6.50 2.97 16.43
CA PRO A 242 7.85 3.52 16.49
C PRO A 242 8.17 4.45 15.30
N LEU A 243 7.59 4.20 14.13
CA LEU A 243 7.77 5.05 12.95
C LEU A 243 7.02 6.38 13.08
N ARG A 244 5.81 6.37 13.66
CA ARG A 244 5.09 7.63 13.96
C ARG A 244 5.88 8.55 14.89
N LYS A 245 6.52 7.98 15.93
CA LYS A 245 7.36 8.76 16.85
C LYS A 245 8.58 9.34 16.14
N ARG A 246 9.28 8.53 15.33
CA ARG A 246 10.46 8.99 14.56
C ARG A 246 10.08 10.02 13.49
N MET A 247 8.96 9.85 12.80
CA MET A 247 8.50 10.81 11.79
C MET A 247 8.04 12.13 12.42
N ASN A 248 7.34 12.10 13.55
CA ASN A 248 7.01 13.32 14.28
C ASN A 248 8.28 14.03 14.78
N GLN A 249 9.29 13.30 15.23
CA GLN A 249 10.59 13.86 15.58
C GLN A 249 11.30 14.48 14.36
N PHE A 250 11.22 13.83 13.20
CA PHE A 250 11.80 14.35 11.96
C PHE A 250 11.07 15.61 11.45
N LEU A 251 9.73 15.60 11.41
CA LEU A 251 8.91 16.76 11.07
C LEU A 251 9.13 17.93 12.04
N LEU A 252 9.21 17.66 13.34
CA LEU A 252 9.55 18.68 14.34
C LEU A 252 10.96 19.23 14.12
N SER A 253 11.93 18.39 13.72
CA SER A 253 13.28 18.85 13.40
C SER A 253 13.33 19.72 12.13
N LEU A 254 12.53 19.40 11.11
CA LEU A 254 12.38 20.21 9.90
C LEU A 254 11.69 21.55 10.18
N ILE A 255 10.65 21.56 11.02
CA ILE A 255 9.96 22.80 11.44
C ILE A 255 10.89 23.66 12.30
N LYS A 256 11.74 23.03 13.13
CA LYS A 256 12.71 23.74 13.99
C LYS A 256 13.89 24.30 13.18
N HIS A 257 14.34 23.61 12.13
CA HIS A 257 15.37 24.12 11.21
C HIS A 257 14.84 25.06 10.11
N GLY A 258 13.54 25.06 9.85
CA GLY A 258 12.88 25.97 8.91
C GLY A 258 12.50 27.34 9.48
N LYS A 259 12.72 27.58 10.78
CA LYS A 259 12.59 28.94 11.34
C LYS A 259 13.89 29.71 11.08
N PRO A 260 13.87 30.83 10.32
CA PRO A 260 15.02 31.72 10.28
C PRO A 260 15.27 32.27 11.68
N ILE A 261 16.53 32.22 12.10
CA ILE A 261 17.04 32.84 13.32
C ILE A 261 16.97 34.36 13.09
N VAL A 262 15.84 34.98 13.40
CA VAL A 262 15.69 36.44 13.49
C VAL A 262 14.85 36.71 14.73
N GLU A 263 15.50 36.67 15.90
CA GLU A 263 15.19 37.45 17.12
C GLU A 263 15.90 36.79 18.29
N ASP A 264 17.18 37.12 18.48
CA ASP A 264 17.84 36.99 19.80
C ASP A 264 19.02 37.97 19.94
N GLN A 265 18.96 39.13 19.27
CA GLN A 265 19.97 40.19 19.41
C GLN A 265 19.52 41.43 20.21
N ASN A 266 18.26 41.51 20.66
CA ASN A 266 17.77 42.70 21.39
C ASN A 266 17.61 42.53 22.90
N MET A 267 18.09 41.44 23.51
CA MET A 267 18.05 41.24 24.96
C MET A 267 19.46 41.16 25.57
N SER A 268 20.34 42.12 25.24
CA SER A 268 21.67 42.24 25.87
C SER A 268 22.14 43.67 26.11
N LEU A 269 21.22 44.64 26.22
CA LEU A 269 21.56 46.05 26.51
C LEU A 269 20.46 46.74 27.33
N SER A 270 20.20 46.29 28.57
CA SER A 270 19.48 47.13 29.56
C SER A 270 19.60 46.74 31.04
N HIS A 271 20.41 45.74 31.44
CA HIS A 271 20.53 45.36 32.87
C HIS A 271 21.93 45.62 33.46
N GLY A 272 22.57 46.70 33.02
CA GLY A 272 23.84 47.19 33.56
C GLY A 272 23.67 48.49 34.33
N SER A 273 22.78 48.59 35.32
CA SER A 273 22.72 49.78 36.19
C SER A 273 21.93 49.58 37.51
N GLU A 274 22.11 48.49 38.26
CA GLU A 274 21.43 48.36 39.56
C GLU A 274 22.23 47.70 40.70
N ASN A 275 23.54 47.51 40.57
CA ASN A 275 24.36 46.85 41.61
C ASN A 275 25.31 47.78 42.40
N ALA A 276 25.15 49.10 42.35
CA ALA A 276 26.04 50.04 43.05
C ALA A 276 25.51 50.61 44.39
N LYS A 277 24.36 50.15 44.91
CA LYS A 277 23.73 50.76 46.12
C LYS A 277 23.56 49.84 47.34
N ARG A 278 24.09 48.61 47.32
CA ARG A 278 23.89 47.62 48.41
C ARG A 278 25.15 47.27 49.21
N LEU A 279 26.10 48.20 49.34
CA LEU A 279 27.35 47.95 50.08
C LEU A 279 27.65 48.96 51.19
N SER A 280 26.61 49.51 51.83
CA SER A 280 26.76 50.47 52.92
C SER A 280 25.72 50.33 54.04
N GLN A 281 25.32 49.10 54.39
CA GLN A 281 24.36 48.90 55.49
C GLN A 281 24.55 47.62 56.33
N VAL A 282 25.78 47.12 56.46
CA VAL A 282 26.11 46.04 57.40
C VAL A 282 27.30 46.46 58.26
N GLU A 283 27.13 47.50 59.05
CA GLU A 283 28.03 47.84 60.16
C GLU A 283 27.25 48.71 61.16
N HIS A 284 26.47 48.05 62.03
CA HIS A 284 26.10 48.51 63.37
C HIS A 284 25.09 47.53 63.99
N GLN A 285 25.60 46.53 64.70
CA GLN A 285 24.97 45.96 65.90
C GLN A 285 26.03 45.12 66.63
N GLY A 286 26.73 45.82 67.52
CA GLY A 286 27.53 45.32 68.63
C GLY A 286 27.30 46.27 69.79
#